data_AF-A0A2N2SPP0-F1
#
_entry.id   AF-A0A2N2SPP0-F1
#
_cell.length_a   1.000
_cell.length_b   1.000
_cell.length_c   1.000
_cell.angle_alpha   90.00
_cell.angle_beta   90.00
_cell.angle_gamma   90.00
#
_symmetry.space_group_name_H-M   'P 1'
#
loop_
_entity.id
_entity.type
_entity.pdbx_description
1 polymer ?
#
loop_
_entity_poly.entity_id
_entity_poly.type
_entity_poly.pdbx_seq_one_letter_code
_entity_poly.pdbx_strand_id
1 'polypeptide(L)'
;ALDVFKLLKLPVDGRPLLAWMQEGDADLIAALSDDADQAGEWLTAFTGITAPRSATPSSHTLAKQLYWLAGEDPADNSQYHLLAPLYSSTLAHAVFQTINEDRFGKAGKLARQARYAQRDHDTGYREYPDLAVQKFGGTKPQNISQLNSERGGNNYLLSSRPPKWKTHALKAPLFVDTVFPRLGKIAEVRNTVRILRDFLKSDPRPTMETRNRRDALLDRLIDELVDFAHPLQAALPAGWTRDTDCRLVEAERLWLDPGRAETDDETDTEFSAAWHRMDWPVEIGRRFGNWLNHELGQSLPLGDIEGRHWRDELLLHTAWAGRLHTPRVQGNAPTYIPVREAMQ
;
A
#
# COMPACT_ATOMS: atom_id res chain seq x y z
N ALA A 1 -27.79 34.92 -20.05
CA ALA A 1 -27.05 35.13 -18.78
C ALA A 1 -25.62 34.59 -18.82
N LEU A 2 -25.33 33.45 -19.48
CA LEU A 2 -23.94 32.99 -19.66
C LEU A 2 -23.08 34.01 -20.43
N ASP A 3 -23.67 34.75 -21.37
CA ASP A 3 -22.96 35.74 -22.17
C ASP A 3 -22.49 36.95 -21.35
N VAL A 4 -23.27 37.34 -20.32
CA VAL A 4 -22.85 38.35 -19.34
C VAL A 4 -21.65 37.84 -18.55
N PHE A 5 -21.65 36.58 -18.11
CA PHE A 5 -20.50 36.02 -17.41
C PHE A 5 -19.26 35.88 -18.31
N LYS A 6 -19.44 35.59 -19.61
CA LYS A 6 -18.34 35.61 -20.58
C LYS A 6 -17.75 37.01 -20.75
N LEU A 7 -18.60 38.04 -20.85
CA LEU A 7 -18.17 39.45 -20.89
C LEU A 7 -17.32 39.79 -19.66
N LEU A 8 -17.82 39.47 -18.47
CA LEU A 8 -17.13 39.74 -17.20
C LEU A 8 -15.80 38.98 -17.02
N LYS A 9 -15.61 37.89 -17.77
CA LYS A 9 -14.38 37.09 -17.79
C LYS A 9 -13.36 37.53 -18.83
N LEU A 10 -13.68 38.51 -19.68
CA LEU A 10 -12.73 38.97 -20.70
C LEU A 10 -11.45 39.51 -20.03
N PRO A 11 -10.27 39.10 -20.51
CA PRO A 11 -9.02 39.62 -20.00
C PRO A 11 -8.78 41.03 -20.55
N VAL A 12 -8.55 41.98 -19.65
CA VAL A 12 -8.06 43.34 -19.94
C VAL A 12 -6.83 43.56 -19.07
N ASP A 13 -5.68 43.83 -19.71
CA ASP A 13 -4.38 43.95 -19.05
C ASP A 13 -4.03 42.77 -18.11
N GLY A 14 -4.36 41.56 -18.57
CA GLY A 14 -4.06 40.32 -17.85
C GLY A 14 -4.98 40.02 -16.65
N ARG A 15 -5.98 40.86 -16.38
CA ARG A 15 -6.97 40.67 -15.30
C ARG A 15 -8.39 40.54 -15.89
N PRO A 16 -9.30 39.79 -15.25
CA PRO A 16 -10.68 39.72 -15.72
C PRO A 16 -11.37 41.07 -15.56
N LEU A 17 -12.23 41.44 -16.52
CA LEU A 17 -13.02 42.68 -16.51
C LEU A 17 -13.77 42.89 -15.18
N LEU A 18 -14.30 41.82 -14.58
CA LEU A 18 -14.96 41.87 -13.27
C LEU A 18 -14.05 42.39 -12.15
N ALA A 19 -12.75 42.10 -12.16
CA ALA A 19 -11.83 42.59 -11.14
C ALA A 19 -11.68 44.10 -11.21
N TRP A 20 -11.56 44.66 -12.43
CA TRP A 20 -11.54 46.10 -12.65
C TRP A 20 -12.85 46.76 -12.19
N MET A 21 -14.00 46.12 -12.44
CA MET A 21 -15.31 46.58 -11.95
C MET A 21 -15.39 46.58 -10.42
N GLN A 22 -14.84 45.56 -9.76
CA GLN A 22 -14.83 45.47 -8.30
C GLN A 22 -13.91 46.50 -7.64
N GLU A 23 -12.83 46.90 -8.32
CA GLU A 23 -11.90 47.94 -7.87
C GLU A 23 -12.40 49.36 -8.13
N GLY A 24 -13.46 49.52 -8.93
CA GLY A 24 -14.02 50.82 -9.26
C GLY A 24 -13.11 51.65 -10.16
N ASP A 25 -12.46 51.01 -11.13
CA ASP A 25 -11.56 51.68 -12.08
C ASP A 25 -12.28 52.80 -12.86
N ALA A 26 -11.70 53.99 -12.87
CA ALA A 26 -12.35 55.20 -13.42
C ALA A 26 -12.47 55.14 -14.95
N ASP A 27 -11.45 54.60 -15.64
CA ASP A 27 -11.44 54.48 -17.10
C ASP A 27 -12.50 53.46 -17.55
N LEU A 28 -12.65 52.35 -16.80
CA LEU A 28 -13.69 51.38 -17.05
C LEU A 28 -15.09 51.95 -16.83
N ILE A 29 -15.31 52.71 -15.75
CA ILE A 29 -16.61 53.32 -15.47
C ILE A 29 -16.98 54.30 -16.59
N ALA A 30 -16.03 55.13 -17.03
CA ALA A 30 -16.22 56.04 -18.15
C ALA A 30 -16.51 55.29 -19.47
N ALA A 31 -15.93 54.10 -19.66
CA ALA A 31 -16.18 53.26 -20.83
C ALA A 31 -17.55 52.55 -20.81
N LEU A 32 -18.24 52.48 -19.65
CA LEU A 32 -19.55 51.85 -19.56
C LEU A 32 -20.65 52.73 -20.17
N SER A 33 -20.72 54.01 -19.81
CA SER A 33 -21.69 54.95 -20.37
C SER A 33 -21.17 56.39 -20.26
N ASP A 34 -21.60 57.25 -21.19
CA ASP A 34 -21.38 58.70 -21.11
C ASP A 34 -22.19 59.36 -19.97
N ASP A 35 -23.22 58.67 -19.46
CA ASP A 35 -24.00 59.07 -18.29
C ASP A 35 -23.44 58.40 -17.01
N ALA A 36 -22.95 59.22 -16.09
CA ALA A 36 -22.34 58.79 -14.83
C ALA A 36 -23.31 58.02 -13.92
N ASP A 37 -24.59 58.39 -13.89
CA ASP A 37 -25.58 57.71 -13.06
C ASP A 37 -25.84 56.29 -13.62
N GLN A 38 -26.00 56.19 -14.94
CA GLN A 38 -26.17 54.91 -15.63
C GLN A 38 -24.93 54.00 -15.50
N ALA A 39 -23.73 54.56 -15.61
CA ALA A 39 -22.49 53.82 -15.42
C ALA A 39 -22.38 53.26 -13.99
N GLY A 40 -22.76 54.05 -12.98
CA GLY A 40 -22.80 53.62 -11.58
C GLY A 40 -23.82 52.49 -11.32
N GLU A 41 -25.01 52.58 -11.92
CA GLU A 41 -26.02 51.51 -11.86
C GLU A 41 -25.51 50.21 -12.48
N TRP A 42 -24.88 50.28 -13.66
CA TRP A 42 -24.34 49.11 -14.35
C TRP A 42 -23.19 48.47 -13.58
N LEU A 43 -22.28 49.28 -13.04
CA LEU A 43 -21.19 48.80 -12.19
C LEU A 43 -21.73 48.00 -10.99
N THR A 44 -22.74 48.56 -10.30
CA THR A 44 -23.39 47.92 -9.16
C THR A 44 -24.08 46.61 -9.57
N ALA A 45 -24.77 46.60 -10.70
CA ALA A 45 -25.44 45.41 -11.22
C ALA A 45 -24.44 44.29 -11.59
N PHE A 46 -23.34 44.64 -12.26
CA PHE A 46 -22.32 43.67 -12.67
C PHE A 46 -21.54 43.09 -11.49
N THR A 47 -21.17 43.92 -10.51
CA THR A 47 -20.46 43.47 -9.29
C THR A 47 -21.37 42.66 -8.36
N GLY A 48 -22.68 42.92 -8.37
CA GLY A 48 -23.67 42.18 -7.60
C GLY A 48 -23.76 40.68 -7.91
N ILE A 49 -23.21 40.21 -9.03
CA ILE A 49 -23.21 38.78 -9.40
C ILE A 49 -22.43 37.88 -8.42
N THR A 50 -21.45 38.45 -7.70
CA THR A 50 -20.66 37.74 -6.69
C THR A 50 -21.30 37.75 -5.30
N ALA A 51 -22.31 38.59 -5.09
CA ALA A 51 -23.01 38.67 -3.82
C ALA A 51 -24.02 37.52 -3.67
N PRO A 52 -24.29 37.06 -2.43
CA PRO A 52 -25.34 36.09 -2.19
C PRO A 52 -26.69 36.67 -2.60
N ARG A 53 -27.46 35.87 -3.34
CA ARG A 53 -28.76 36.28 -3.91
C ARG A 53 -29.83 36.54 -2.86
N SER A 54 -29.67 35.98 -1.66
CA SER A 54 -30.52 36.19 -0.49
C SER A 54 -29.65 36.41 0.75
N ALA A 55 -30.10 37.30 1.64
CA ALA A 55 -29.44 37.53 2.93
C ALA A 55 -29.52 36.30 3.85
N THR A 56 -30.61 35.52 3.74
CA THR A 56 -30.80 34.30 4.51
C THR A 56 -30.29 33.09 3.71
N PRO A 57 -29.31 32.33 4.23
CA PRO A 57 -28.92 31.05 3.65
C PRO A 57 -30.10 30.07 3.71
N SER A 58 -30.35 29.36 2.62
CA SER A 58 -31.37 28.31 2.57
C SER A 58 -30.83 27.06 1.90
N SER A 59 -31.44 25.91 2.22
CA SER A 59 -31.07 24.61 1.68
C SER A 59 -32.34 23.86 1.29
N HIS A 60 -32.25 23.03 0.25
CA HIS A 60 -33.38 22.25 -0.24
C HIS A 60 -33.55 20.97 0.58
N THR A 61 -34.77 20.43 0.66
CA THR A 61 -35.06 19.16 1.38
C THR A 61 -34.32 17.94 0.83
N LEU A 62 -33.94 17.99 -0.45
CA LEU A 62 -33.12 16.96 -1.11
C LEU A 62 -31.61 17.17 -0.95
N ALA A 63 -31.18 18.30 -0.40
CA ALA A 63 -29.78 18.53 -0.09
C ALA A 63 -29.37 17.68 1.11
N LYS A 64 -28.13 17.18 1.11
CA LYS A 64 -27.63 16.40 2.24
C LYS A 64 -27.34 17.33 3.40
N GLN A 65 -27.86 16.97 4.56
CA GLN A 65 -27.62 17.63 5.84
C GLN A 65 -27.17 16.56 6.84
N LEU A 66 -26.13 16.86 7.60
CA LEU A 66 -25.45 15.93 8.48
C LEU A 66 -25.38 16.54 9.87
N TYR A 67 -25.81 15.82 10.90
CA TYR A 67 -25.54 16.21 12.28
C TYR A 67 -24.10 15.88 12.63
N TRP A 68 -23.38 16.86 13.18
CA TRP A 68 -22.01 16.74 13.64
C TRP A 68 -21.95 17.09 15.12
N LEU A 69 -21.55 16.14 15.95
CA LEU A 69 -21.36 16.39 17.38
C LEU A 69 -20.17 17.34 17.56
N ALA A 70 -20.45 18.53 18.09
CA ALA A 70 -19.45 19.57 18.36
C ALA A 70 -19.08 19.66 19.84
N GLY A 71 -19.86 19.04 20.72
CA GLY A 71 -19.58 18.88 22.14
C GLY A 71 -19.18 17.45 22.52
N GLU A 72 -19.38 17.11 23.79
CA GLU A 72 -18.95 15.83 24.38
C GLU A 72 -20.13 14.89 24.66
N ASP A 73 -21.35 15.42 24.79
CA ASP A 73 -22.53 14.63 25.13
C ASP A 73 -23.37 14.31 23.87
N PRO A 74 -23.35 13.06 23.37
CA PRO A 74 -24.15 12.67 22.22
C PRO A 74 -25.65 12.62 22.50
N ALA A 75 -26.11 12.67 23.75
CA ALA A 75 -27.53 12.67 24.11
C ALA A 75 -28.16 14.07 24.12
N ASP A 76 -27.34 15.13 24.13
CA ASP A 76 -27.80 16.52 24.10
C ASP A 76 -27.88 17.06 22.67
N ASN A 77 -29.10 17.25 22.17
CA ASN A 77 -29.36 17.76 20.83
C ASN A 77 -28.75 19.16 20.58
N SER A 78 -28.55 19.97 21.62
CA SER A 78 -27.98 21.32 21.47
C SER A 78 -26.48 21.31 21.15
N GLN A 79 -25.81 20.16 21.32
CA GLN A 79 -24.37 19.99 21.03
C GLN A 79 -24.09 19.53 19.61
N TYR A 80 -25.11 19.45 18.75
CA TYR A 80 -24.95 19.09 17.35
C TYR A 80 -25.00 20.33 16.43
N HIS A 81 -24.04 20.41 15.52
CA HIS A 81 -24.09 21.30 14.38
C HIS A 81 -24.71 20.60 13.18
N LEU A 82 -25.59 21.30 12.45
CA LEU A 82 -26.11 20.81 11.19
C LEU A 82 -25.22 21.28 10.03
N LEU A 83 -24.46 20.36 9.46
CA LEU A 83 -23.59 20.61 8.32
C LEU A 83 -24.32 20.35 7.00
N ALA A 84 -24.33 21.33 6.11
CA ALA A 84 -24.85 21.20 4.74
C ALA A 84 -23.69 21.27 3.73
N PRO A 85 -22.99 20.15 3.46
CA PRO A 85 -21.83 20.15 2.57
C PRO A 85 -22.25 20.49 1.13
N LEU A 86 -21.59 21.48 0.54
CA LEU A 86 -21.75 21.86 -0.86
C LEU A 86 -20.74 21.15 -1.74
N TYR A 87 -21.16 20.79 -2.95
CA TYR A 87 -20.28 20.17 -3.92
C TYR A 87 -19.32 21.20 -4.55
N SER A 88 -18.01 21.05 -4.32
CA SER A 88 -17.00 21.93 -4.90
C SER A 88 -16.76 21.61 -6.39
N SER A 89 -17.49 22.32 -7.26
CA SER A 89 -17.35 22.14 -8.72
C SER A 89 -16.00 22.63 -9.24
N THR A 90 -15.41 23.65 -8.62
CA THR A 90 -14.08 24.18 -8.98
C THR A 90 -12.97 23.17 -8.70
N LEU A 91 -12.97 22.55 -7.51
CA LEU A 91 -12.01 21.50 -7.16
C LEU A 91 -12.18 20.28 -8.08
N ALA A 92 -13.42 19.84 -8.30
CA ALA A 92 -13.69 18.72 -9.19
C ALA A 92 -13.24 18.99 -10.64
N HIS A 93 -13.32 20.25 -11.09
CA HIS A 93 -12.83 20.65 -12.40
C HIS A 93 -11.30 20.63 -12.49
N ALA A 94 -10.60 21.17 -11.49
CA ALA A 94 -9.14 21.11 -11.43
C ALA A 94 -8.63 19.65 -11.46
N VAL A 95 -9.22 18.77 -10.64
CA VAL A 95 -8.87 17.33 -10.63
C VAL A 95 -9.15 16.68 -11.99
N PHE A 96 -10.29 17.01 -12.61
CA PHE A 96 -10.64 16.49 -13.94
C PHE A 96 -9.63 16.91 -15.02
N GLN A 97 -9.22 18.19 -15.04
CA GLN A 97 -8.23 18.70 -16.00
C GLN A 97 -6.87 18.01 -15.82
N THR A 98 -6.38 17.90 -14.57
CA THR A 98 -5.12 17.22 -14.27
C THR A 98 -5.14 15.77 -14.75
N ILE A 99 -6.18 15.00 -14.38
CA ILE A 99 -6.29 13.59 -14.78
C ILE A 99 -6.40 13.46 -16.31
N ASN A 100 -7.12 14.36 -16.98
CA ASN A 100 -7.23 14.32 -18.44
C ASN A 100 -5.92 14.65 -19.14
N GLU A 101 -5.15 15.62 -18.65
CA GLU A 101 -3.84 15.93 -19.20
C GLU A 101 -2.88 14.76 -18.98
N ASP A 102 -2.85 14.16 -17.80
CA ASP A 102 -2.01 12.98 -17.52
C ASP A 102 -2.41 11.75 -18.35
N ARG A 103 -3.70 11.58 -18.68
CA ARG A 103 -4.20 10.44 -19.45
C ARG A 103 -4.10 10.64 -20.96
N PHE A 104 -4.44 11.83 -21.45
CA PHE A 104 -4.66 12.10 -22.87
C PHE A 104 -3.76 13.19 -23.44
N GLY A 105 -3.03 13.91 -22.58
CA GLY A 105 -2.05 14.92 -22.94
C GLY A 105 -0.87 14.34 -23.74
N LYS A 106 -0.20 15.22 -24.47
CA LYS A 106 0.86 14.85 -25.41
C LYS A 106 2.07 14.25 -24.69
N ALA A 107 2.47 14.84 -23.56
CA ALA A 107 3.63 14.38 -22.79
C ALA A 107 3.44 12.95 -22.26
N GLY A 108 2.29 12.66 -21.63
CA GLY A 108 1.98 11.33 -21.12
C GLY A 108 1.91 10.25 -22.21
N LYS A 109 1.40 10.60 -23.40
CA LYS A 109 1.38 9.69 -24.57
C LYS A 109 2.79 9.33 -25.06
N LEU A 110 3.68 10.31 -25.19
CA LEU A 110 5.06 10.10 -25.63
C LEU A 110 5.84 9.22 -24.63
N ALA A 111 5.73 9.50 -23.34
CA ALA A 111 6.36 8.69 -22.29
C ALA A 111 5.85 7.24 -22.27
N ARG A 112 4.54 7.00 -22.46
CA ARG A 112 4.00 5.63 -22.59
C ARG A 112 4.51 4.92 -23.85
N GLN A 113 4.64 5.63 -24.97
CA GLN A 113 5.18 5.08 -26.21
C GLN A 113 6.66 4.69 -26.06
N ALA A 114 7.46 5.52 -25.37
CA ALA A 114 8.85 5.22 -25.07
C ALA A 114 8.98 3.96 -24.19
N ARG A 115 8.16 3.83 -23.14
CA ARG A 115 8.10 2.60 -22.32
C ARG A 115 7.75 1.37 -23.17
N TYR A 116 6.75 1.48 -24.05
CA TYR A 116 6.37 0.39 -24.95
C TYR A 116 7.50 0.00 -25.91
N ALA A 117 8.25 0.98 -26.42
CA ALA A 117 9.41 0.78 -27.27
C ALA A 117 10.71 0.43 -26.52
N GLN A 118 10.67 0.29 -25.19
CA GLN A 118 11.83 0.07 -24.32
C GLN A 118 12.95 1.10 -24.51
N ARG A 119 12.57 2.38 -24.64
CA ARG A 119 13.50 3.52 -24.76
C ARG A 119 13.38 4.45 -23.57
N ASP A 120 14.48 5.12 -23.25
CA ASP A 120 14.51 6.17 -22.25
C ASP A 120 13.73 7.40 -22.73
N HIS A 121 13.14 8.12 -21.78
CA HIS A 121 12.41 9.36 -22.00
C HIS A 121 12.59 10.27 -20.79
N ASP A 122 12.83 11.56 -21.03
CA ASP A 122 13.20 12.52 -19.97
C ASP A 122 12.11 12.72 -18.90
N THR A 123 10.86 12.41 -19.24
CA THR A 123 9.72 12.51 -18.33
C THR A 123 8.98 11.18 -18.20
N GLY A 124 8.46 10.92 -17.00
CA GLY A 124 7.59 9.78 -16.72
C GLY A 124 6.14 10.02 -17.16
N TYR A 125 5.27 9.06 -16.83
CA TYR A 125 3.83 9.20 -17.03
C TYR A 125 3.06 8.73 -15.79
N ARG A 126 1.79 9.13 -15.67
CA ARG A 126 0.92 8.76 -14.56
C ARG A 126 -0.17 7.77 -15.00
N GLU A 127 -0.53 6.88 -14.10
CA GLU A 127 -1.65 5.95 -14.22
C GLU A 127 -2.54 6.06 -12.98
N TYR A 128 -3.86 6.07 -13.19
CA TYR A 128 -4.87 6.16 -12.15
C TYR A 128 -5.71 4.87 -12.17
N PRO A 129 -5.26 3.80 -11.48
CA PRO A 129 -6.01 2.55 -11.45
C PRO A 129 -7.34 2.72 -10.71
N ASP A 130 -8.32 1.90 -11.08
CA ASP A 130 -9.64 1.84 -10.44
C ASP A 130 -10.41 3.18 -10.39
N LEU A 131 -10.18 4.07 -11.36
CA LEU A 131 -10.89 5.34 -11.46
C LEU A 131 -12.38 5.12 -11.78
N ALA A 132 -13.27 5.64 -10.92
CA ALA A 132 -14.71 5.62 -11.18
C ALA A 132 -15.17 6.93 -11.82
N VAL A 133 -16.17 6.85 -12.71
CA VAL A 133 -16.78 8.00 -13.37
C VAL A 133 -18.22 8.14 -12.90
N GLN A 134 -18.50 9.18 -12.12
CA GLN A 134 -19.86 9.56 -11.74
C GLN A 134 -20.41 10.57 -12.75
N LYS A 135 -21.63 10.37 -13.23
CA LYS A 135 -22.29 11.26 -14.18
C LYS A 135 -23.33 12.15 -13.49
N PHE A 136 -23.25 13.46 -13.73
CA PHE A 136 -24.23 14.44 -13.24
C PHE A 136 -25.05 15.03 -14.39
N GLY A 137 -26.37 15.06 -14.22
CA GLY A 137 -27.32 15.67 -15.18
C GLY A 137 -27.92 14.70 -16.21
N GLY A 138 -27.68 13.39 -16.09
CA GLY A 138 -28.29 12.38 -16.96
C GLY A 138 -28.03 12.64 -18.45
N THR A 139 -29.09 12.85 -19.23
CA THR A 139 -29.02 13.18 -20.66
C THR A 139 -28.80 14.68 -20.94
N LYS A 140 -28.91 15.55 -19.93
CA LYS A 140 -28.79 17.02 -20.06
C LYS A 140 -27.81 17.59 -19.02
N PRO A 141 -26.50 17.37 -19.18
CA PRO A 141 -25.48 17.84 -18.24
C PRO A 141 -25.42 19.37 -18.11
N GLN A 142 -25.98 20.11 -19.09
CA GLN A 142 -25.97 21.58 -19.11
C GLN A 142 -26.78 22.22 -17.98
N ASN A 143 -27.75 21.49 -17.42
CA ASN A 143 -28.68 22.03 -16.43
C ASN A 143 -28.12 22.05 -15.00
N ILE A 144 -26.89 21.55 -14.77
CA ILE A 144 -26.30 21.40 -13.43
C ILE A 144 -25.41 22.58 -13.07
N SER A 145 -24.37 22.83 -13.86
CA SER A 145 -23.47 23.99 -13.71
C SER A 145 -22.59 24.13 -14.95
N GLN A 146 -22.01 25.32 -15.17
CA GLN A 146 -21.10 25.55 -16.31
C GLN A 146 -19.93 24.57 -16.34
N LEU A 147 -19.20 24.42 -15.22
CA LEU A 147 -18.05 23.51 -15.14
C LEU A 147 -18.45 22.03 -15.26
N ASN A 148 -19.71 21.68 -14.97
CA ASN A 148 -20.21 20.32 -15.25
C ASN A 148 -20.38 20.10 -16.76
N SER A 149 -20.87 21.10 -17.48
CA SER A 149 -20.98 21.07 -18.95
C SER A 149 -19.62 20.91 -19.62
N GLU A 150 -18.62 21.67 -19.16
CA GLU A 150 -17.24 21.59 -19.69
C GLU A 150 -16.61 20.21 -19.46
N ARG A 151 -16.98 19.53 -18.36
CA ARG A 151 -16.58 18.14 -18.10
C ARG A 151 -17.43 17.10 -18.84
N GLY A 152 -18.43 17.52 -19.61
CA GLY A 152 -19.39 16.63 -20.26
C GLY A 152 -20.25 15.84 -19.27
N GLY A 153 -20.46 16.37 -18.06
CA GLY A 153 -21.15 15.70 -16.96
C GLY A 153 -20.32 14.66 -16.21
N ASN A 154 -19.05 14.47 -16.58
CA ASN A 154 -18.18 13.47 -15.96
C ASN A 154 -17.52 14.03 -14.69
N ASN A 155 -17.53 13.21 -13.65
CA ASN A 155 -16.78 13.45 -12.43
C ASN A 155 -15.93 12.24 -12.08
N TYR A 156 -14.63 12.46 -11.92
CA TYR A 156 -13.68 11.41 -11.58
C TYR A 156 -13.60 11.22 -10.07
N LEU A 157 -13.74 9.98 -9.62
CA LEU A 157 -13.56 9.57 -8.23
C LEU A 157 -12.32 8.71 -8.12
N LEU A 158 -11.39 9.10 -7.26
CA LEU A 158 -10.18 8.35 -6.97
C LEU A 158 -10.51 7.11 -6.12
N SER A 159 -9.78 6.02 -6.36
CA SER A 159 -9.96 4.79 -5.62
C SER A 159 -9.50 4.96 -4.17
N SER A 160 -10.44 4.85 -3.22
CA SER A 160 -10.17 4.78 -1.78
C SER A 160 -10.65 3.43 -1.24
N ARG A 161 -10.21 2.34 -1.90
CA ARG A 161 -10.59 0.97 -1.54
C ARG A 161 -9.62 0.43 -0.48
N PRO A 162 -10.11 -0.33 0.51
CA PRO A 162 -9.20 -1.04 1.41
C PRO A 162 -8.37 -2.07 0.61
N PRO A 163 -7.16 -2.44 1.10
CA PRO A 163 -6.38 -3.50 0.49
C PRO A 163 -7.20 -4.79 0.48
N LYS A 164 -7.28 -5.45 -0.68
CA LYS A 164 -7.89 -6.78 -0.79
C LYS A 164 -6.85 -7.82 -0.38
N TRP A 165 -6.84 -8.20 0.89
CA TRP A 165 -6.07 -9.34 1.36
C TRP A 165 -6.61 -10.61 0.68
N LYS A 166 -5.85 -11.18 -0.24
CA LYS A 166 -6.14 -12.51 -0.77
C LYS A 166 -5.68 -13.52 0.26
N THR A 167 -6.52 -13.81 1.25
CA THR A 167 -6.28 -14.93 2.15
C THR A 167 -6.48 -16.22 1.35
N HIS A 168 -5.40 -16.72 0.75
CA HIS A 168 -5.43 -18.07 0.21
C HIS A 168 -5.60 -19.01 1.40
N ALA A 169 -6.58 -19.92 1.33
CA ALA A 169 -6.71 -20.99 2.30
C ALA A 169 -5.34 -21.66 2.42
N LEU A 170 -4.77 -21.66 3.62
CA LEU A 170 -3.47 -22.22 3.87
C LEU A 170 -3.54 -23.72 3.58
N LYS A 171 -2.76 -24.18 2.59
CA LYS A 171 -2.74 -25.59 2.21
C LYS A 171 -1.51 -26.25 2.81
N ALA A 172 -1.73 -27.39 3.47
CA ALA A 172 -0.67 -28.26 3.92
C ALA A 172 0.30 -28.58 2.75
N PRO A 173 1.62 -28.56 2.99
CA PRO A 173 2.61 -28.96 2.01
C PRO A 173 2.66 -30.48 1.80
N LEU A 174 1.61 -31.01 1.18
CA LEU A 174 1.55 -32.39 0.72
C LEU A 174 2.33 -32.59 -0.60
N PHE A 175 2.74 -33.83 -0.84
CA PHE A 175 3.46 -34.31 -2.04
C PHE A 175 4.82 -33.65 -2.30
N VAL A 176 5.43 -33.05 -1.28
CA VAL A 176 6.75 -32.40 -1.39
C VAL A 176 7.69 -32.93 -0.30
N ASP A 177 8.96 -33.09 -0.65
CA ASP A 177 9.99 -33.56 0.30
C ASP A 177 10.57 -32.42 1.16
N THR A 178 10.33 -31.17 0.74
CA THR A 178 10.78 -29.97 1.45
C THR A 178 9.93 -28.73 1.18
N VAL A 179 9.82 -27.84 2.17
CA VAL A 179 9.12 -26.55 2.07
C VAL A 179 9.96 -25.40 1.51
N PHE A 180 11.29 -25.51 1.47
CA PHE A 180 12.16 -24.41 1.03
C PHE A 180 11.88 -23.90 -0.41
N PRO A 181 11.52 -24.74 -1.40
CA PRO A 181 11.08 -24.25 -2.71
C PRO A 181 9.77 -23.44 -2.67
N ARG A 182 8.93 -23.62 -1.64
CA ARG A 182 7.73 -22.78 -1.42
C ARG A 182 8.12 -21.47 -0.76
N LEU A 183 9.02 -21.49 0.22
CA LEU A 183 9.64 -20.29 0.81
C LEU A 183 10.26 -19.42 -0.27
N GLY A 184 11.07 -20.00 -1.16
CA GLY A 184 11.71 -19.32 -2.28
C GLY A 184 10.77 -18.76 -3.34
N LYS A 185 9.44 -18.99 -3.28
CA LYS A 185 8.46 -18.37 -4.20
C LYS A 185 7.90 -17.06 -3.64
N ILE A 186 8.02 -16.82 -2.34
CA ILE A 186 7.58 -15.59 -1.67
C ILE A 186 8.32 -14.41 -2.29
N ALA A 187 7.61 -13.32 -2.59
CA ALA A 187 8.18 -12.20 -3.35
C ALA A 187 9.31 -11.51 -2.57
N GLU A 188 9.12 -11.38 -1.26
CA GLU A 188 10.03 -10.80 -0.29
C GLU A 188 11.33 -11.62 -0.19
N VAL A 189 11.19 -12.96 -0.07
CA VAL A 189 12.34 -13.89 -0.08
C VAL A 189 13.09 -13.81 -1.40
N ARG A 190 12.40 -13.91 -2.55
CA ARG A 190 13.05 -13.81 -3.88
C ARG A 190 13.79 -12.50 -4.06
N ASN A 191 13.18 -11.39 -3.63
CA ASN A 191 13.80 -10.08 -3.73
C ASN A 191 15.05 -9.98 -2.84
N THR A 192 14.97 -10.49 -1.60
CA THR A 192 16.09 -10.46 -0.64
C THR A 192 17.24 -11.35 -1.13
N VAL A 193 16.97 -12.55 -1.61
CA VAL A 193 17.97 -13.44 -2.24
C VAL A 193 18.62 -12.76 -3.44
N ARG A 194 17.85 -12.08 -4.30
CA ARG A 194 18.41 -11.31 -5.44
C ARG A 194 19.33 -10.20 -4.95
N ILE A 195 18.92 -9.41 -3.98
CA ILE A 195 19.75 -8.32 -3.41
C ILE A 195 21.03 -8.88 -2.80
N LEU A 196 20.94 -9.98 -2.05
CA LEU A 196 22.11 -10.65 -1.46
C LEU A 196 23.06 -11.16 -2.55
N ARG A 197 22.51 -11.81 -3.59
CA ARG A 197 23.29 -12.28 -4.74
C ARG A 197 24.01 -11.15 -5.44
N ASP A 198 23.32 -10.06 -5.77
CA ASP A 198 23.90 -8.91 -6.48
C ASP A 198 24.94 -8.20 -5.62
N PHE A 199 24.70 -8.10 -4.31
CA PHE A 199 25.65 -7.56 -3.35
C PHE A 199 26.94 -8.39 -3.28
N LEU A 200 26.84 -9.71 -3.11
CA LEU A 200 28.00 -10.60 -3.05
C LEU A 200 28.78 -10.63 -4.39
N LYS A 201 28.07 -10.56 -5.53
CA LYS A 201 28.69 -10.47 -6.86
C LYS A 201 29.51 -9.21 -7.08
N SER A 202 29.15 -8.11 -6.42
CA SER A 202 29.90 -6.84 -6.54
C SER A 202 31.26 -6.87 -5.86
N ASP A 203 31.65 -8.00 -5.26
CA ASP A 203 32.90 -8.20 -4.52
C ASP A 203 33.18 -7.05 -3.52
N PRO A 204 32.28 -6.85 -2.53
CA PRO A 204 32.39 -5.72 -1.62
C PRO A 204 33.61 -5.87 -0.72
N ARG A 205 34.29 -4.74 -0.44
CA ARG A 205 35.45 -4.71 0.45
C ARG A 205 35.14 -5.37 1.81
N PRO A 206 36.08 -6.14 2.39
CA PRO A 206 35.86 -6.88 3.64
C PRO A 206 35.91 -5.95 4.87
N THR A 207 34.92 -5.06 4.98
CA THR A 207 34.76 -4.12 6.10
C THR A 207 33.62 -4.57 7.02
N MET A 208 33.54 -3.98 8.21
CA MET A 208 32.42 -4.21 9.14
C MET A 208 31.07 -3.85 8.52
N GLU A 209 31.00 -2.79 7.71
CA GLU A 209 29.78 -2.40 7.01
C GLU A 209 29.29 -3.49 6.03
N THR A 210 30.21 -4.12 5.31
CA THR A 210 29.89 -5.24 4.41
C THR A 210 29.35 -6.44 5.17
N ARG A 211 29.95 -6.77 6.32
CA ARG A 211 29.46 -7.85 7.19
C ARG A 211 28.07 -7.54 7.74
N ASN A 212 27.87 -6.35 8.31
CA ASN A 212 26.58 -5.92 8.84
C ASN A 212 25.48 -5.93 7.77
N ARG A 213 25.78 -5.53 6.53
CA ARG A 213 24.82 -5.56 5.44
C ARG A 213 24.46 -6.98 5.01
N ARG A 214 25.43 -7.89 4.95
CA ARG A 214 25.19 -9.32 4.68
C ARG A 214 24.32 -9.91 5.79
N ASP A 215 24.67 -9.66 7.04
CA ASP A 215 23.97 -10.19 8.20
C ASP A 215 22.54 -9.67 8.25
N ALA A 216 22.30 -8.37 7.99
CA ALA A 216 20.96 -7.81 7.92
C ALA A 216 20.10 -8.42 6.79
N LEU A 217 20.70 -8.80 5.66
CA LEU A 217 19.99 -9.51 4.58
C LEU A 217 19.69 -10.95 4.98
N LEU A 218 20.57 -11.59 5.74
CA LEU A 218 20.37 -12.95 6.24
C LEU A 218 19.33 -12.99 7.35
N ASP A 219 19.38 -12.08 8.32
CA ASP A 219 18.39 -11.89 9.38
C ASP A 219 17.00 -11.73 8.76
N ARG A 220 16.87 -10.91 7.71
CA ARG A 220 15.62 -10.79 6.95
C ARG A 220 15.15 -12.11 6.33
N LEU A 221 16.05 -12.92 5.77
CA LEU A 221 15.67 -14.24 5.22
C LEU A 221 15.22 -15.20 6.32
N ILE A 222 15.83 -15.12 7.50
CA ILE A 222 15.47 -15.93 8.66
C ILE A 222 14.11 -15.50 9.23
N ASP A 223 13.84 -14.20 9.32
CA ASP A 223 12.52 -13.67 9.71
C ASP A 223 11.42 -14.19 8.77
N GLU A 224 11.65 -14.13 7.46
CA GLU A 224 10.70 -14.66 6.47
C GLU A 224 10.50 -16.19 6.57
N LEU A 225 11.54 -16.94 6.98
CA LEU A 225 11.43 -18.38 7.26
C LEU A 225 10.52 -18.63 8.48
N VAL A 226 10.70 -17.83 9.53
CA VAL A 226 9.93 -17.88 10.77
C VAL A 226 8.46 -17.49 10.51
N ASP A 227 8.24 -16.46 9.70
CA ASP A 227 6.91 -16.00 9.28
C ASP A 227 6.23 -16.97 8.33
N PHE A 228 6.98 -17.64 7.46
CA PHE A 228 6.44 -18.69 6.60
C PHE A 228 5.91 -19.89 7.41
N ALA A 229 6.60 -20.28 8.47
CA ALA A 229 6.19 -21.40 9.31
C ALA A 229 5.01 -21.07 10.23
N HIS A 230 4.84 -19.80 10.62
CA HIS A 230 3.84 -19.41 11.61
C HIS A 230 2.39 -19.80 11.23
N PRO A 231 1.89 -19.46 10.02
CA PRO A 231 0.55 -19.88 9.63
C PRO A 231 0.42 -21.41 9.60
N LEU A 232 1.46 -22.14 9.18
CA LEU A 232 1.43 -23.60 9.10
C LEU A 232 1.25 -24.23 10.49
N GLN A 233 1.97 -23.71 11.48
CA GLN A 233 1.87 -24.16 12.86
C GLN A 233 0.55 -23.76 13.52
N ALA A 234 0.01 -22.57 13.21
CA ALA A 234 -1.14 -22.00 13.89
C ALA A 234 -2.50 -22.38 13.28
N ALA A 235 -2.58 -22.56 11.96
CA ALA A 235 -3.85 -22.72 11.25
C ALA A 235 -4.11 -24.14 10.74
N LEU A 236 -3.09 -24.99 10.61
CA LEU A 236 -3.29 -26.40 10.25
C LEU A 236 -3.65 -27.22 11.51
N PRO A 237 -4.50 -28.26 11.37
CA PRO A 237 -4.85 -29.12 12.49
C PRO A 237 -3.62 -29.91 12.98
N ALA A 238 -3.53 -30.13 14.29
CA ALA A 238 -2.48 -30.95 14.88
C ALA A 238 -2.45 -32.35 14.24
N GLY A 239 -1.27 -32.81 13.84
CA GLY A 239 -1.11 -34.11 13.20
C GLY A 239 -1.38 -34.12 11.69
N TRP A 240 -1.49 -32.97 11.03
CA TRP A 240 -1.65 -32.92 9.57
C TRP A 240 -0.49 -33.62 8.83
N THR A 241 0.68 -33.76 9.47
CA THR A 241 1.81 -34.52 8.91
C THR A 241 1.67 -36.04 8.98
N ARG A 242 0.56 -36.57 9.53
CA ARG A 242 0.21 -38.01 9.49
C ARG A 242 -0.38 -38.44 8.15
N ASP A 243 -0.84 -37.47 7.36
CA ASP A 243 -1.37 -37.73 6.03
C ASP A 243 -0.35 -38.53 5.20
N THR A 244 -0.82 -39.59 4.52
CA THR A 244 0.03 -40.44 3.67
C THR A 244 0.65 -39.68 2.50
N ASP A 245 0.05 -38.56 2.13
CA ASP A 245 0.53 -37.68 1.08
C ASP A 245 1.62 -36.70 1.60
N CYS A 246 1.85 -36.63 2.91
CA CYS A 246 2.93 -35.83 3.49
C CYS A 246 4.28 -36.55 3.33
N ARG A 247 5.12 -36.05 2.42
CA ARG A 247 6.45 -36.58 2.11
C ARG A 247 7.60 -35.78 2.73
N LEU A 248 7.27 -34.78 3.54
CA LEU A 248 8.27 -33.94 4.19
C LEU A 248 9.23 -34.80 5.02
N VAL A 249 10.51 -34.42 5.01
CA VAL A 249 11.48 -35.04 5.89
C VAL A 249 11.09 -34.86 7.35
N GLU A 250 11.50 -35.81 8.20
CA GLU A 250 11.13 -35.84 9.61
C GLU A 250 11.42 -34.52 10.34
N ALA A 251 12.60 -33.91 10.13
CA ALA A 251 12.94 -32.63 10.74
C ALA A 251 11.96 -31.51 10.37
N GLU A 252 11.49 -31.45 9.13
CA GLU A 252 10.50 -30.45 8.68
C GLU A 252 9.10 -30.75 9.24
N ARG A 253 8.75 -32.04 9.42
CA ARG A 253 7.50 -32.43 10.10
C ARG A 253 7.52 -32.01 11.58
N LEU A 254 8.62 -32.29 12.29
CA LEU A 254 8.82 -31.90 13.69
C LEU A 254 8.77 -30.37 13.86
N TRP A 255 9.33 -29.63 12.91
CA TRP A 255 9.30 -28.18 12.92
C TRP A 255 7.92 -27.58 12.63
N LEU A 256 7.19 -28.10 11.64
CA LEU A 256 5.96 -27.46 11.12
C LEU A 256 4.65 -27.98 11.75
N ASP A 257 4.68 -29.10 12.47
CA ASP A 257 3.54 -29.72 13.13
C ASP A 257 3.83 -29.98 14.62
N PRO A 258 4.16 -28.94 15.42
CA PRO A 258 4.44 -29.09 16.85
C PRO A 258 3.23 -29.64 17.62
N GLY A 259 2.01 -29.28 17.21
CA GLY A 259 0.77 -29.78 17.84
C GLY A 259 0.63 -31.30 17.79
N ARG A 260 1.24 -31.98 16.81
CA ARG A 260 1.31 -33.44 16.78
C ARG A 260 2.13 -34.02 17.93
N ALA A 261 3.22 -33.37 18.31
CA ALA A 261 4.07 -33.81 19.43
C ALA A 261 3.43 -33.49 20.80
N GLU A 262 2.54 -32.51 20.85
CA GLU A 262 1.79 -32.08 22.03
C GLU A 262 0.51 -32.89 22.28
N THR A 263 0.08 -33.71 21.33
CA THR A 263 -1.11 -34.56 21.49
C THR A 263 -0.74 -35.86 22.21
N ASP A 264 -1.50 -36.27 23.23
CA ASP A 264 -1.35 -37.55 23.96
C ASP A 264 -1.83 -38.77 23.14
N ASP A 265 -1.43 -38.85 21.87
CA ASP A 265 -1.77 -39.96 20.99
C ASP A 265 -0.69 -41.04 21.07
N GLU A 266 -1.06 -42.25 21.50
CA GLU A 266 -0.12 -43.38 21.66
C GLU A 266 0.64 -43.71 20.35
N THR A 267 0.02 -43.44 19.19
CA THR A 267 0.63 -43.69 17.87
C THR A 267 1.80 -42.75 17.54
N ASP A 268 1.94 -41.63 18.25
CA ASP A 268 2.95 -40.60 18.00
C ASP A 268 4.02 -40.51 19.09
N THR A 269 4.15 -41.53 19.93
CA THR A 269 5.16 -41.62 20.99
C THR A 269 6.58 -41.37 20.48
N GLU A 270 6.95 -41.96 19.34
CA GLU A 270 8.28 -41.77 18.73
C GLU A 270 8.48 -40.34 18.20
N PHE A 271 7.43 -39.77 17.59
CA PHE A 271 7.44 -38.41 17.06
C PHE A 271 7.57 -37.37 18.18
N SER A 272 6.79 -37.53 19.25
CA SER A 272 6.88 -36.69 20.44
C SER A 272 8.27 -36.81 21.08
N ALA A 273 8.81 -38.01 21.23
CA ALA A 273 10.17 -38.20 21.75
C ALA A 273 11.22 -37.52 20.87
N ALA A 274 11.12 -37.62 19.53
CA ALA A 274 12.02 -36.96 18.60
C ALA A 274 11.92 -35.43 18.65
N TRP A 275 10.71 -34.90 18.86
CA TRP A 275 10.47 -33.48 19.00
C TRP A 275 11.11 -32.92 20.28
N HIS A 276 10.96 -33.63 21.41
CA HIS A 276 11.54 -33.27 22.71
C HIS A 276 13.08 -33.36 22.74
N ARG A 277 13.67 -34.31 21.99
CA ARG A 277 15.14 -34.43 21.85
C ARG A 277 15.79 -33.19 21.22
N MET A 278 15.04 -32.43 20.42
CA MET A 278 15.47 -31.13 19.91
C MET A 278 16.74 -31.17 19.03
N ASP A 279 17.01 -32.30 18.37
CA ASP A 279 18.10 -32.45 17.38
C ASP A 279 17.70 -31.88 16.00
N TRP A 280 16.40 -31.87 15.70
CA TRP A 280 15.83 -31.44 14.43
C TRP A 280 16.12 -29.98 14.02
N PRO A 281 16.29 -28.97 14.91
CA PRO A 281 16.58 -27.60 14.49
C PRO A 281 17.92 -27.48 13.75
N VAL A 282 18.92 -28.29 14.12
CA VAL A 282 20.22 -28.31 13.44
C VAL A 282 20.07 -28.82 12.02
N GLU A 283 19.23 -29.84 11.81
CA GLU A 283 18.92 -30.34 10.46
C GLU A 283 18.14 -29.31 9.64
N ILE A 284 17.20 -28.57 10.24
CA ILE A 284 16.53 -27.45 9.56
C ILE A 284 17.54 -26.40 9.11
N GLY A 285 18.48 -26.01 9.97
CA GLY A 285 19.54 -25.07 9.60
C GLY A 285 20.45 -25.59 8.50
N ARG A 286 20.81 -26.87 8.51
CA ARG A 286 21.58 -27.50 7.42
C ARG A 286 20.83 -27.41 6.09
N ARG A 287 19.54 -27.72 6.11
CA ARG A 287 18.68 -27.68 4.90
C ARG A 287 18.47 -26.24 4.40
N PHE A 288 18.28 -25.28 5.31
CA PHE A 288 18.23 -23.85 4.98
C PHE A 288 19.53 -23.38 4.32
N GLY A 289 20.68 -23.72 4.89
CA GLY A 289 21.99 -23.38 4.32
C GLY A 289 22.20 -23.98 2.93
N ASN A 290 21.81 -25.25 2.73
CA ASN A 290 21.87 -25.91 1.42
C ASN A 290 20.94 -25.25 0.39
N TRP A 291 19.73 -24.89 0.80
CA TRP A 291 18.80 -24.17 -0.07
C TRP A 291 19.33 -22.79 -0.46
N LEU A 292 19.82 -22.00 0.50
CA LEU A 292 20.36 -20.68 0.21
C LEU A 292 21.60 -20.75 -0.69
N ASN A 293 22.49 -21.72 -0.45
CA ASN A 293 23.61 -22.00 -1.35
C ASN A 293 23.15 -22.34 -2.76
N HIS A 294 22.09 -23.15 -2.92
CA HIS A 294 21.54 -23.46 -4.25
C HIS A 294 21.00 -22.21 -4.95
N GLU A 295 20.24 -21.37 -4.23
CA GLU A 295 19.67 -20.12 -4.77
C GLU A 295 20.75 -19.11 -5.18
N LEU A 296 21.90 -19.09 -4.50
CA LEU A 296 23.02 -18.19 -4.79
C LEU A 296 24.03 -18.82 -5.79
N GLY A 297 24.14 -20.14 -5.79
CA GLY A 297 25.20 -20.95 -6.42
C GLY A 297 25.17 -21.01 -7.94
N GLN A 298 24.12 -20.52 -8.60
CA GLN A 298 24.14 -20.32 -10.06
C GLN A 298 25.18 -19.27 -10.50
N SER A 299 25.78 -18.54 -9.56
CA SER A 299 26.62 -17.39 -9.90
C SER A 299 27.72 -17.03 -8.90
N LEU A 300 27.81 -17.75 -7.79
CA LEU A 300 28.81 -17.56 -6.75
C LEU A 300 29.41 -18.94 -6.40
N PRO A 301 30.73 -19.06 -6.18
CA PRO A 301 31.37 -20.31 -5.81
C PRO A 301 31.16 -20.59 -4.31
N LEU A 302 29.95 -21.05 -3.96
CA LEU A 302 29.58 -21.37 -2.58
C LEU A 302 29.67 -22.87 -2.34
N GLY A 303 30.13 -23.26 -1.15
CA GLY A 303 30.25 -24.66 -0.73
C GLY A 303 29.85 -24.87 0.73
N ASP A 304 30.41 -25.92 1.33
CA ASP A 304 30.03 -26.38 2.67
C ASP A 304 30.43 -25.40 3.79
N ILE A 305 31.37 -24.48 3.54
CA ILE A 305 31.77 -23.47 4.52
C ILE A 305 30.66 -22.42 4.66
N GLU A 306 30.18 -21.89 3.54
CA GLU A 306 29.11 -20.91 3.51
C GLU A 306 27.81 -21.52 4.00
N GLY A 307 27.51 -22.76 3.60
CA GLY A 307 26.35 -23.51 4.07
C GLY A 307 26.31 -23.65 5.61
N ARG A 308 27.46 -23.93 6.23
CA ARG A 308 27.61 -23.97 7.69
C ARG A 308 27.42 -22.59 8.31
N HIS A 309 27.96 -21.54 7.71
CA HIS A 309 27.77 -20.18 8.20
C HIS A 309 26.29 -19.78 8.21
N TRP A 310 25.52 -20.05 7.15
CA TRP A 310 24.08 -19.76 7.10
C TRP A 310 23.29 -20.52 8.16
N ARG A 311 23.66 -21.80 8.38
CA ARG A 311 23.08 -22.62 9.45
C ARG A 311 23.34 -21.99 10.82
N ASP A 312 24.57 -21.60 11.09
CA ASP A 312 24.97 -21.09 12.40
C ASP A 312 24.25 -19.76 12.70
N GLU A 313 24.15 -18.87 11.72
CA GLU A 313 23.39 -17.62 11.86
C GLU A 313 21.89 -17.88 12.10
N LEU A 314 21.27 -18.86 11.42
CA LEU A 314 19.88 -19.25 11.71
C LEU A 314 19.71 -19.69 13.17
N LEU A 315 20.61 -20.55 13.66
CA LEU A 315 20.50 -21.11 15.01
C LEU A 315 20.73 -20.05 16.10
N LEU A 316 21.53 -19.02 15.82
CA LEU A 316 21.80 -17.89 16.73
C LEU A 316 20.76 -16.76 16.63
N HIS A 317 19.88 -16.80 15.63
CA HIS A 317 18.90 -15.75 15.38
C HIS A 317 17.84 -15.69 16.49
N THR A 318 17.58 -14.49 17.01
CA THR A 318 16.73 -14.28 18.20
C THR A 318 15.29 -14.74 17.99
N ALA A 319 14.69 -14.45 16.83
CA ALA A 319 13.31 -14.87 16.55
C ALA A 319 13.19 -16.40 16.42
N TRP A 320 14.20 -17.05 15.83
CA TRP A 320 14.24 -18.50 15.67
C TRP A 320 14.46 -19.18 17.02
N ALA A 321 15.50 -18.77 17.75
CA ALA A 321 15.81 -19.24 19.10
C ALA A 321 14.63 -19.02 20.08
N GLY A 322 14.00 -17.84 20.02
CA GLY A 322 12.82 -17.52 20.84
C GLY A 322 11.66 -18.47 20.60
N ARG A 323 11.38 -18.83 19.34
CA ARG A 323 10.35 -19.84 19.01
C ARG A 323 10.70 -21.24 19.48
N LEU A 324 11.98 -21.59 19.53
CA LEU A 324 12.42 -22.87 20.10
C LEU A 324 12.39 -22.87 21.63
N HIS A 325 12.44 -21.70 22.28
CA HIS A 325 12.46 -21.59 23.73
C HIS A 325 11.07 -21.82 24.36
N THR A 326 10.00 -21.27 23.78
CA THR A 326 8.62 -21.42 24.30
C THR A 326 8.20 -22.88 24.50
N PRO A 327 8.40 -23.79 23.54
CA PRO A 327 8.09 -25.21 23.72
C PRO A 327 9.07 -25.94 24.67
N ARG A 328 10.34 -25.53 24.74
CA ARG A 328 11.34 -26.14 25.64
C ARG A 328 11.09 -25.86 27.13
N VAL A 329 10.61 -24.67 27.45
CA VAL A 329 10.25 -24.28 28.83
C VAL A 329 8.97 -24.99 29.31
N GLN A 330 8.04 -25.28 28.40
CA GLN A 330 6.82 -26.02 28.70
C GLN A 330 7.05 -27.55 28.80
N GLY A 331 8.10 -28.09 28.16
CA GLY A 331 8.37 -29.53 28.04
C GLY A 331 9.54 -30.10 28.86
N ASN A 332 10.08 -29.41 29.88
CA ASN A 332 11.20 -29.91 30.73
C ASN A 332 12.48 -30.34 29.94
N ALA A 333 12.78 -29.70 28.81
CA ALA A 333 13.96 -29.99 27.98
C ALA A 333 15.19 -29.12 28.39
N PRO A 334 16.44 -29.54 28.10
CA PRO A 334 17.64 -28.78 28.45
C PRO A 334 17.65 -27.36 27.84
N THR A 335 17.94 -26.37 28.67
CA THR A 335 17.64 -24.94 28.46
C THR A 335 18.72 -24.14 27.72
N TYR A 336 19.85 -24.74 27.34
CA TYR A 336 20.95 -23.99 26.72
C TYR A 336 20.71 -23.77 25.22
N ILE A 337 20.51 -22.50 24.83
CA ILE A 337 20.59 -22.02 23.45
C ILE A 337 21.61 -20.87 23.47
N PRO A 338 22.69 -20.92 22.67
CA PRO A 338 23.54 -19.76 22.49
C PRO A 338 22.73 -18.66 21.79
N VAL A 339 22.55 -17.52 22.46
CA VAL A 339 21.97 -16.30 21.89
C VAL A 339 23.11 -15.34 21.58
N ARG A 340 22.99 -14.56 20.50
CA ARG A 340 24.01 -13.61 20.01
C ARG A 340 24.54 -12.62 21.08
N GLU A 341 23.79 -12.40 22.17
CA GLU A 341 24.17 -11.51 23.29
C GLU A 341 25.35 -12.02 24.15
N ALA A 342 25.83 -13.25 23.97
CA ALA A 342 26.95 -13.79 24.76
C ALA A 342 28.36 -13.52 24.19
N MET A 343 28.49 -12.74 23.11
CA MET A 343 29.79 -12.35 22.54
C MET A 343 29.86 -10.83 22.32
N GLN A 344 30.03 -10.08 23.41
CA GLN A 344 30.60 -8.73 23.39
C GLN A 344 32.04 -8.77 23.88
#